data_AF-A0A3N7ZKD6-F1
#
_entry.id   AF-A0A3N7ZKD6-F1
#
_cell.length_a   1.000
_cell.length_b   1.000
_cell.length_c   1.000
_cell.angle_alpha   90.00
_cell.angle_beta   90.00
_cell.angle_gamma   90.00
#
_symmetry.space_group_name_H-M   'P 1'
#
loop_
_entity.id
_entity.type
_entity.pdbx_description
1 polymer ?
#
loop_
_entity_poly.entity_id
_entity_poly.type
_entity_poly.pdbx_seq_one_letter_code
_entity_poly.pdbx_strand_id
1 'polypeptide(L)'
;MTSDPANVPHPDALPNPRGGAVPAADAWLAAAADAFERHDDAAAPLSAAAAVLAEAGWLPASRFAGQLAAATPLVAAEPTAAAWHLALRDFRAAVERHNLRELACSPLLFDHFRALRAQSAADLHASVPLDVLALVGRAMPPATLRALPDAFASRARARYEQALLGVLRAPHGTSDGALDELDTTLTALADDAPYDFWRLAAACLRALRASAAPELKRFLARTNLLLGEHAQGRRSAPPALVRETAALLWRDFALFGAAAEDVALVDVLHDYGLTVDWHVAGTPASEALWEADAARAEHDAVAAAPTRMLGVVTVNAHAYEDFLQTADASMADLAIDPAAADAGAAWRASAAAYRVGTAACALGLGHAALLADTFGLAWRRAAHGVPLAGGGLVAHGRASDMLRGALLKIAAGVAPPDLTAASEALGEALGRT
;
A
#
# COMPACT_ATOMS: atom_id res chain seq x y z
N MET A 1 23.87 14.68 16.61
CA MET A 1 23.09 13.94 17.62
C MET A 1 21.84 13.49 16.90
N THR A 2 21.84 12.26 16.40
CA THR A 2 20.66 11.63 15.83
C THR A 2 19.69 11.35 16.98
N SER A 3 18.52 11.96 16.92
CA SER A 3 17.44 11.68 17.85
C SER A 3 17.04 10.23 17.62
N ASP A 4 17.40 9.35 18.56
CA ASP A 4 16.89 7.99 18.63
C ASP A 4 15.35 8.07 18.54
N PRO A 5 14.66 7.28 17.68
CA PRO A 5 13.21 7.25 17.70
C PRO A 5 12.79 7.01 19.15
N ALA A 6 12.03 7.97 19.70
CA ALA A 6 11.42 7.77 21.02
C ALA A 6 10.76 6.39 20.98
N ASN A 7 10.94 5.59 22.03
CA ASN A 7 10.41 4.23 22.13
C ASN A 7 8.87 4.30 22.07
N VAL A 8 8.32 4.41 20.86
CA VAL A 8 6.89 4.48 20.58
C VAL A 8 6.42 3.03 20.70
N PRO A 9 5.53 2.72 21.66
CA PRO A 9 5.06 1.35 21.83
C PRO A 9 4.47 0.83 20.51
N HIS A 10 4.85 -0.41 20.16
CA HIS A 10 4.26 -1.11 19.03
C HIS A 10 2.74 -1.22 19.26
N PRO A 11 1.92 -0.94 18.24
CA PRO A 11 0.48 -1.11 18.38
C PRO A 11 0.16 -2.59 18.62
N ASP A 12 -0.72 -2.85 19.57
CA ASP A 12 -1.31 -4.18 19.78
C ASP A 12 -1.99 -4.64 18.48
N ALA A 13 -1.96 -5.96 18.22
CA ALA A 13 -2.55 -6.55 17.02
C ALA A 13 -4.01 -6.09 16.86
N LEU A 14 -4.28 -5.35 15.78
CA LEU A 14 -5.63 -4.89 15.48
C LEU A 14 -6.51 -6.09 15.12
N PRO A 15 -7.80 -6.11 15.52
CA PRO A 15 -8.72 -7.15 15.09
C PRO A 15 -8.84 -7.17 13.56
N ASN A 16 -9.04 -8.37 13.00
CA ASN A 16 -9.06 -8.66 11.56
C ASN A 16 -9.86 -7.60 10.75
N PRO A 17 -9.34 -7.11 9.60
CA PRO A 17 -9.97 -6.09 8.77
C PRO A 17 -11.23 -6.63 8.07
N ARG A 18 -12.35 -6.61 8.79
CA ARG A 18 -13.68 -7.02 8.27
C ARG A 18 -14.75 -5.99 8.49
N GLY A 19 -14.33 -4.76 8.82
CA GLY A 19 -15.20 -3.81 9.46
C GLY A 19 -16.18 -3.13 8.51
N GLY A 20 -15.99 -3.16 7.19
CA GLY A 20 -16.76 -2.36 6.24
C GLY A 20 -17.11 -3.06 4.93
N ALA A 21 -18.39 -3.05 4.57
CA ALA A 21 -18.92 -3.52 3.28
C ALA A 21 -19.40 -2.35 2.43
N VAL A 22 -19.48 -2.55 1.11
CA VAL A 22 -20.08 -1.58 0.16
C VAL A 22 -21.21 -2.28 -0.59
N PRO A 23 -22.40 -2.44 0.01
CA PRO A 23 -23.45 -3.33 -0.53
C PRO A 23 -23.91 -2.98 -1.95
N ALA A 24 -23.86 -1.69 -2.30
CA ALA A 24 -24.18 -1.25 -3.66
C ALA A 24 -23.13 -1.72 -4.67
N ALA A 25 -21.85 -1.78 -4.31
CA ALA A 25 -20.82 -2.34 -5.17
C ALA A 25 -21.03 -3.85 -5.37
N ASP A 26 -21.34 -4.59 -4.30
CA ASP A 26 -21.64 -6.03 -4.38
C ASP A 26 -22.81 -6.32 -5.33
N ALA A 27 -23.88 -5.54 -5.20
CA ALA A 27 -25.05 -5.65 -6.08
C ALA A 27 -24.70 -5.37 -7.55
N TRP A 28 -23.87 -4.35 -7.82
CA TRP A 28 -23.43 -4.04 -9.18
C TRP A 28 -22.52 -5.12 -9.77
N LEU A 29 -21.61 -5.68 -8.96
CA LEU A 29 -20.74 -6.77 -9.41
C LEU A 29 -21.52 -8.07 -9.67
N ALA A 30 -22.53 -8.36 -8.85
CA ALA A 30 -23.46 -9.46 -9.10
C ALA A 30 -24.25 -9.24 -10.41
N ALA A 31 -24.78 -8.03 -10.62
CA ALA A 31 -25.47 -7.67 -11.84
C ALA A 31 -24.59 -7.79 -13.10
N ALA A 32 -23.30 -7.46 -12.99
CA ALA A 32 -22.34 -7.65 -14.08
C ALA A 32 -22.11 -9.13 -14.42
N ALA A 33 -22.03 -10.00 -13.40
CA ALA A 33 -21.92 -11.43 -13.61
C ALA A 33 -23.18 -12.00 -14.28
N ASP A 34 -24.37 -11.61 -13.81
CA ASP A 34 -25.64 -12.02 -14.41
C ASP A 34 -25.79 -11.53 -15.85
N ALA A 35 -25.36 -10.29 -16.14
CA ALA A 35 -25.37 -9.75 -17.50
C ALA A 35 -24.46 -10.56 -18.42
N PHE A 36 -23.26 -10.93 -17.95
CA PHE A 36 -22.34 -11.78 -18.71
C PHE A 36 -22.94 -13.15 -19.03
N GLU A 37 -23.58 -13.82 -18.06
CA GLU A 37 -24.24 -15.12 -18.27
C GLU A 37 -25.40 -15.05 -19.27
N ARG A 38 -26.09 -13.91 -19.34
CA ARG A 38 -27.17 -13.67 -20.31
C ARG A 38 -26.68 -13.16 -21.67
N HIS A 39 -25.37 -12.98 -21.85
CA HIS A 39 -24.78 -12.31 -23.01
C HIS A 39 -25.30 -10.87 -23.23
N ASP A 40 -25.65 -10.18 -22.14
CA ASP A 40 -26.02 -8.77 -22.09
C ASP A 40 -24.80 -7.86 -21.85
N ASP A 41 -25.01 -6.53 -21.81
CA ASP A 41 -23.96 -5.56 -21.49
C ASP A 41 -23.55 -5.59 -20.00
N ALA A 42 -22.35 -6.12 -19.74
CA ALA A 42 -21.73 -6.13 -18.42
C ALA A 42 -20.90 -4.86 -18.10
N ALA A 43 -20.63 -3.98 -19.08
CA ALA A 43 -19.76 -2.83 -18.89
C ALA A 43 -20.43 -1.74 -18.03
N ALA A 44 -21.73 -1.51 -18.23
CA ALA A 44 -22.51 -0.56 -17.45
C ALA A 44 -22.53 -0.88 -15.94
N PRO A 45 -22.91 -2.10 -15.49
CA PRO A 45 -22.87 -2.43 -14.06
C PRO A 45 -21.45 -2.40 -13.48
N LEU A 46 -20.40 -2.77 -14.23
CA LEU A 46 -19.02 -2.63 -13.76
C LEU A 46 -18.57 -1.18 -13.59
N SER A 47 -19.00 -0.29 -14.48
CA SER A 47 -18.74 1.15 -14.35
C SER A 47 -19.44 1.74 -13.13
N ALA A 48 -20.66 1.28 -12.83
CA ALA A 48 -21.38 1.65 -11.61
C ALA A 48 -20.68 1.13 -10.35
N ALA A 49 -20.21 -0.13 -10.34
CA ALA A 49 -19.41 -0.67 -9.25
C ALA A 49 -18.13 0.15 -9.02
N ALA A 50 -17.41 0.49 -10.10
CA ALA A 50 -16.20 1.31 -10.02
C ALA A 50 -16.45 2.69 -9.39
N ALA A 51 -17.58 3.33 -9.71
CA ALA A 51 -17.96 4.63 -9.15
C ALA A 51 -18.24 4.56 -7.65
N VAL A 52 -19.03 3.58 -7.20
CA VAL A 52 -19.36 3.42 -5.77
C VAL A 52 -18.12 3.02 -4.96
N LEU A 53 -17.24 2.17 -5.51
CA LEU A 53 -15.96 1.84 -4.88
C LEU A 53 -15.04 3.07 -4.76
N ALA A 54 -15.05 3.96 -5.76
CA ALA A 54 -14.32 5.23 -5.68
C ALA A 54 -14.90 6.16 -4.60
N GLU A 55 -16.23 6.22 -4.47
CA GLU A 55 -16.91 6.98 -3.41
C GLU A 55 -16.52 6.48 -2.01
N ALA A 56 -16.41 5.16 -1.84
CA ALA A 56 -15.92 4.55 -0.59
C ALA A 56 -14.40 4.75 -0.34
N GLY A 57 -13.65 5.22 -1.34
CA GLY A 57 -12.19 5.33 -1.28
C GLY A 57 -11.46 4.00 -1.49
N TRP A 58 -12.15 2.98 -2.02
CA TRP A 58 -11.61 1.67 -2.36
C TRP A 58 -10.92 1.73 -3.73
N LEU A 59 -9.93 2.61 -3.85
CA LEU A 59 -9.34 3.02 -5.13
C LEU A 59 -8.73 1.85 -5.94
N PRO A 60 -8.03 0.87 -5.34
CA PRO A 60 -7.56 -0.31 -6.08
C PRO A 60 -8.71 -1.10 -6.70
N ALA A 61 -9.78 -1.34 -5.92
CA ALA A 61 -10.96 -2.05 -6.39
C ALA A 61 -11.71 -1.28 -7.47
N SER A 62 -11.83 0.05 -7.33
CA SER A 62 -12.40 0.92 -8.37
C SER A 62 -11.62 0.82 -9.69
N ARG A 63 -10.27 0.86 -9.63
CA ARG A 63 -9.42 0.68 -10.81
C ARG A 63 -9.58 -0.70 -11.45
N PHE A 64 -9.69 -1.74 -10.63
CA PHE A 64 -9.91 -3.10 -11.11
C PHE A 64 -11.27 -3.23 -11.82
N ALA A 65 -12.35 -2.76 -11.20
CA ALA A 65 -13.69 -2.75 -11.79
C ALA A 65 -13.74 -1.96 -13.11
N GLY A 66 -13.08 -0.80 -13.15
CA GLY A 66 -12.93 -0.01 -14.38
C GLY A 66 -12.17 -0.75 -15.48
N GLN A 67 -11.14 -1.51 -15.13
CA GLN A 67 -10.39 -2.32 -16.10
C GLN A 67 -11.19 -3.53 -16.60
N LEU A 68 -12.03 -4.15 -15.75
CA LEU A 68 -12.98 -5.17 -16.18
C LEU A 68 -13.99 -4.59 -17.19
N ALA A 69 -14.54 -3.40 -16.90
CA ALA A 69 -15.49 -2.71 -17.78
C ALA A 69 -14.86 -2.37 -19.13
N ALA A 70 -13.62 -1.88 -19.13
CA ALA A 70 -12.87 -1.56 -20.35
C ALA A 70 -12.56 -2.81 -21.19
N ALA A 71 -12.40 -3.97 -20.55
CA ALA A 71 -12.14 -5.23 -21.24
C ALA A 71 -13.43 -5.88 -21.79
N THR A 72 -14.62 -5.53 -21.31
CA THR A 72 -15.90 -6.14 -21.72
C THR A 72 -16.10 -6.22 -23.25
N PRO A 73 -15.79 -5.19 -24.07
CA PRO A 73 -15.95 -5.29 -25.53
C PRO A 73 -15.07 -6.35 -26.20
N LEU A 74 -13.99 -6.78 -25.54
CA LEU A 74 -13.02 -7.75 -26.07
C LEU A 74 -13.40 -9.21 -25.77
N VAL A 75 -14.49 -9.41 -25.02
CA VAL A 75 -14.94 -10.71 -24.51
C VAL A 75 -15.71 -11.55 -25.56
N ALA A 76 -15.72 -11.11 -26.82
CA ALA A 76 -16.48 -11.76 -27.90
C ALA A 76 -15.93 -13.14 -28.36
N ALA A 77 -14.74 -13.57 -27.91
CA ALA A 77 -14.12 -14.83 -28.33
C ALA A 77 -13.40 -15.55 -27.17
N GLU A 78 -13.45 -16.88 -27.18
CA GLU A 78 -12.61 -17.73 -26.32
C GLU A 78 -11.14 -17.66 -26.77
N PRO A 79 -10.15 -17.73 -25.85
CA PRO A 79 -10.24 -17.98 -24.40
C PRO A 79 -10.46 -16.72 -23.53
N THR A 80 -10.65 -15.55 -24.15
CA THR A 80 -10.72 -14.25 -23.46
C THR A 80 -11.95 -14.17 -22.54
N ALA A 81 -13.05 -14.79 -22.92
CA ALA A 81 -14.27 -14.82 -22.12
C ALA A 81 -14.11 -15.61 -20.81
N ALA A 82 -13.52 -16.80 -20.86
CA ALA A 82 -13.24 -17.59 -19.65
C ALA A 82 -12.30 -16.87 -18.68
N ALA A 83 -11.25 -16.21 -19.18
CA ALA A 83 -10.30 -15.47 -18.35
C ALA A 83 -10.94 -14.23 -17.71
N TRP A 84 -11.75 -13.50 -18.45
CA TRP A 84 -12.48 -12.34 -17.93
C TRP A 84 -13.49 -12.74 -16.85
N HIS A 85 -14.25 -13.82 -17.07
CA HIS A 85 -15.22 -14.31 -16.09
C HIS A 85 -14.54 -14.79 -14.80
N LEU A 86 -13.41 -15.49 -14.92
CA LEU A 86 -12.59 -15.89 -13.79
C LEU A 86 -12.11 -14.66 -12.98
N ALA A 87 -11.61 -13.64 -13.65
CA ALA A 87 -11.17 -12.40 -13.02
C ALA A 87 -12.32 -11.68 -12.28
N LEU A 88 -13.52 -11.60 -12.88
CA LEU A 88 -14.71 -11.03 -12.24
C LEU A 88 -15.09 -11.82 -10.98
N ARG A 89 -15.11 -13.16 -11.07
CA ARG A 89 -15.46 -14.03 -9.93
C ARG A 89 -14.48 -13.87 -8.77
N ASP A 90 -13.17 -13.92 -9.05
CA ASP A 90 -12.14 -13.83 -8.02
C ASP A 90 -12.11 -12.42 -7.40
N PHE A 91 -12.35 -11.37 -8.21
CA PHE A 91 -12.49 -10.00 -7.72
C PHE A 91 -13.70 -9.82 -6.81
N ARG A 92 -14.87 -10.35 -7.19
CA ARG A 92 -16.06 -10.36 -6.34
C ARG A 92 -15.80 -11.00 -4.98
N ALA A 93 -15.19 -12.18 -4.98
CA ALA A 93 -14.84 -12.87 -3.75
C ALA A 93 -13.89 -12.05 -2.87
N ALA A 94 -12.97 -11.27 -3.46
CA ALA A 94 -12.08 -10.39 -2.71
C ALA A 94 -12.80 -9.15 -2.14
N VAL A 95 -13.75 -8.58 -2.86
CA VAL A 95 -14.59 -7.47 -2.36
C VAL A 95 -15.43 -7.94 -1.17
N GLU A 96 -16.02 -9.13 -1.25
CA GLU A 96 -16.81 -9.76 -0.19
C GLU A 96 -16.00 -10.07 1.09
N ARG A 97 -14.66 -10.15 0.99
CA ARG A 97 -13.76 -10.30 2.15
C ARG A 97 -13.49 -8.99 2.90
N HIS A 98 -13.90 -7.85 2.34
CA HIS A 98 -13.80 -6.53 2.98
C HIS A 98 -12.39 -6.08 3.38
N ASN A 99 -11.34 -6.71 2.80
CA ASN A 99 -9.95 -6.41 3.12
C ASN A 99 -9.35 -5.45 2.07
N LEU A 100 -9.25 -4.17 2.42
CA LEU A 100 -8.68 -3.14 1.55
C LEU A 100 -7.23 -3.42 1.13
N ARG A 101 -6.46 -4.13 1.94
CA ARG A 101 -5.07 -4.47 1.61
C ARG A 101 -4.99 -5.62 0.64
N GLU A 102 -5.88 -6.60 0.77
CA GLU A 102 -6.02 -7.65 -0.24
C GLU A 102 -6.36 -7.03 -1.60
N LEU A 103 -7.32 -6.12 -1.65
CA LEU A 103 -7.73 -5.41 -2.87
C LEU A 103 -6.59 -4.60 -3.50
N ALA A 104 -5.60 -4.18 -2.71
CA ALA A 104 -4.43 -3.43 -3.17
C ALA A 104 -3.26 -4.35 -3.61
N CYS A 105 -3.00 -5.44 -2.88
CA CYS A 105 -1.74 -6.16 -2.91
C CYS A 105 -1.86 -7.63 -3.33
N SER A 106 -3.06 -8.19 -3.49
CA SER A 106 -3.25 -9.59 -3.87
C SER A 106 -2.54 -9.93 -5.19
N PRO A 107 -1.58 -10.89 -5.20
CA PRO A 107 -0.91 -11.32 -6.42
C PRO A 107 -1.90 -11.87 -7.46
N LEU A 108 -2.93 -12.59 -7.02
CA LEU A 108 -3.96 -13.14 -7.88
C LEU A 108 -4.73 -12.04 -8.61
N LEU A 109 -5.20 -11.03 -7.87
CA LEU A 109 -5.89 -9.89 -8.47
C LEU A 109 -4.93 -9.12 -9.37
N PHE A 110 -3.70 -8.89 -8.95
CA PHE A 110 -2.74 -8.16 -9.78
C PHE A 110 -2.45 -8.87 -11.11
N ASP A 111 -2.35 -10.20 -11.12
CA ASP A 111 -2.18 -10.98 -12.35
C ASP A 111 -3.39 -10.88 -13.28
N HIS A 112 -4.62 -10.96 -12.72
CA HIS A 112 -5.84 -10.71 -13.49
C HIS A 112 -5.86 -9.30 -14.09
N PHE A 113 -5.55 -8.28 -13.28
CA PHE A 113 -5.49 -6.89 -13.72
C PHE A 113 -4.48 -6.70 -14.87
N ARG A 114 -3.28 -7.26 -14.72
CA ARG A 114 -2.22 -7.21 -15.73
C ARG A 114 -2.64 -7.91 -17.03
N ALA A 115 -3.29 -9.07 -16.93
CA ALA A 115 -3.81 -9.79 -18.09
C ALA A 115 -4.90 -8.98 -18.83
N LEU A 116 -5.85 -8.41 -18.10
CA LEU A 116 -6.90 -7.55 -18.67
C LEU A 116 -6.31 -6.28 -19.33
N ARG A 117 -5.31 -5.65 -18.70
CA ARG A 117 -4.60 -4.49 -19.27
C ARG A 117 -3.88 -4.86 -20.56
N ALA A 118 -3.19 -6.00 -20.59
CA ALA A 118 -2.49 -6.46 -21.79
C ALA A 118 -3.47 -6.67 -22.96
N GLN A 119 -4.64 -7.26 -22.71
CA GLN A 119 -5.68 -7.44 -23.73
C GLN A 119 -6.21 -6.11 -24.27
N SER A 120 -6.28 -5.08 -23.41
CA SER A 120 -6.82 -3.76 -23.75
C SER A 120 -5.76 -2.78 -24.28
N ALA A 121 -4.47 -3.14 -24.23
CA ALA A 121 -3.37 -2.24 -24.57
C ALA A 121 -3.05 -2.27 -26.07
N ALA A 122 -2.71 -1.10 -26.63
CA ALA A 122 -2.15 -1.00 -27.97
C ALA A 122 -0.72 -1.59 -28.06
N ASP A 123 0.00 -1.63 -26.94
CA ASP A 123 1.34 -2.22 -26.82
C ASP A 123 1.33 -3.38 -25.82
N LEU A 124 1.40 -4.60 -26.34
CA LEU A 124 1.44 -5.84 -25.57
C LEU A 124 2.74 -6.03 -24.76
N HIS A 125 3.77 -5.23 -25.03
CA HIS A 125 5.06 -5.29 -24.33
C HIS A 125 5.15 -4.34 -23.14
N ALA A 126 4.18 -3.45 -22.94
CA ALA A 126 4.14 -2.57 -21.79
C ALA A 126 3.80 -3.37 -20.51
N SER A 127 4.82 -3.62 -19.68
CA SER A 127 4.62 -4.24 -18.37
C SER A 127 3.89 -3.28 -17.44
N VAL A 128 2.79 -3.73 -16.84
CA VAL A 128 2.10 -3.00 -15.77
C VAL A 128 2.80 -3.33 -14.45
N PRO A 129 3.39 -2.35 -13.74
CA PRO A 129 4.00 -2.59 -12.42
C PRO A 129 2.95 -2.63 -11.30
N LEU A 130 3.28 -3.30 -10.19
CA LEU A 130 2.38 -3.53 -9.05
C LEU A 130 1.88 -2.22 -8.41
N ASP A 131 2.71 -1.18 -8.40
CA ASP A 131 2.39 0.10 -7.77
C ASP A 131 1.21 0.83 -8.43
N VAL A 132 0.88 0.51 -9.69
CA VAL A 132 -0.29 1.06 -10.38
C VAL A 132 -1.59 0.66 -9.67
N LEU A 133 -1.64 -0.54 -9.09
CA LEU A 133 -2.78 -1.00 -8.30
C LEU A 133 -2.56 -0.73 -6.81
N ALA A 134 -1.42 -1.17 -6.26
CA ALA A 134 -1.17 -1.14 -4.82
C ALA A 134 -1.10 0.29 -4.26
N LEU A 135 -0.51 1.23 -5.00
CA LEU A 135 -0.18 2.56 -4.49
C LEU A 135 -1.04 3.68 -5.10
N VAL A 136 -2.20 3.34 -5.67
CA VAL A 136 -3.14 4.35 -6.19
C VAL A 136 -3.52 5.35 -5.10
N GLY A 137 -3.46 6.64 -5.44
CA GLY A 137 -3.78 7.74 -4.52
C GLY A 137 -2.72 8.00 -3.44
N ARG A 138 -1.77 7.09 -3.22
CA ARG A 138 -0.72 7.24 -2.20
C ARG A 138 0.39 8.18 -2.68
N ALA A 139 0.73 9.16 -1.83
CA ALA A 139 1.90 10.00 -2.01
C ALA A 139 3.18 9.15 -1.85
N MET A 140 4.20 9.45 -2.65
CA MET A 140 5.49 8.78 -2.54
C MET A 140 6.59 9.84 -2.48
N PRO A 141 7.32 9.95 -1.37
CA PRO A 141 8.42 10.89 -1.27
C PRO A 141 9.56 10.51 -2.22
N PRO A 142 10.31 11.50 -2.74
CA PRO A 142 11.48 11.21 -3.57
C PRO A 142 12.56 10.52 -2.72
N ALA A 143 13.22 9.52 -3.32
CA ALA A 143 14.34 8.83 -2.69
C ALA A 143 15.69 9.39 -3.17
N THR A 144 16.60 9.62 -2.22
CA THR A 144 17.92 10.21 -2.47
C THR A 144 18.97 9.15 -2.72
N LEU A 145 20.03 9.54 -3.42
CA LEU A 145 21.24 8.76 -3.62
C LEU A 145 22.45 9.60 -3.22
N ARG A 146 23.19 9.18 -2.19
CA ARG A 146 24.38 9.90 -1.71
C ARG A 146 25.46 10.02 -2.78
N ALA A 147 26.44 10.89 -2.60
CA ALA A 147 27.61 10.88 -3.47
C ALA A 147 28.49 9.64 -3.24
N LEU A 148 28.86 8.93 -4.31
CA LEU A 148 29.79 7.81 -4.24
C LEU A 148 31.20 8.22 -4.67
N PRO A 149 32.25 7.87 -3.92
CA PRO A 149 33.61 7.92 -4.42
C PRO A 149 33.80 6.93 -5.59
N ASP A 150 34.49 7.35 -6.66
CA ASP A 150 34.66 6.55 -7.89
C ASP A 150 35.20 5.14 -7.62
N ALA A 151 36.25 5.04 -6.78
CA ALA A 151 36.86 3.76 -6.42
C ALA A 151 35.91 2.82 -5.65
N PHE A 152 34.99 3.38 -4.86
CA PHE A 152 33.94 2.60 -4.20
C PHE A 152 32.87 2.19 -5.21
N ALA A 153 32.40 3.12 -6.05
CA ALA A 153 31.38 2.86 -7.06
C ALA A 153 31.80 1.76 -8.04
N SER A 154 33.04 1.79 -8.56
CA SER A 154 33.55 0.74 -9.46
C SER A 154 33.57 -0.63 -8.79
N ARG A 155 33.97 -0.69 -7.51
CA ARG A 155 34.05 -1.94 -6.74
C ARG A 155 32.67 -2.50 -6.42
N ALA A 156 31.76 -1.66 -5.93
CA ALA A 156 30.38 -2.04 -5.62
C ALA A 156 29.67 -2.56 -6.87
N ARG A 157 29.84 -1.87 -8.01
CA ARG A 157 29.27 -2.30 -9.29
C ARG A 157 29.81 -3.66 -9.74
N ALA A 158 31.13 -3.87 -9.71
CA ALA A 158 31.72 -5.15 -10.11
C ALA A 158 31.20 -6.32 -9.24
N ARG A 159 31.12 -6.10 -7.92
CA ARG A 159 30.57 -7.09 -6.97
C ARG A 159 29.10 -7.39 -7.24
N TYR A 160 28.30 -6.34 -7.42
CA TYR A 160 26.87 -6.45 -7.74
C TYR A 160 26.65 -7.23 -9.04
N GLU A 161 27.33 -6.85 -10.13
CA GLU A 161 27.17 -7.47 -11.45
C GLU A 161 27.59 -8.95 -11.44
N GLN A 162 28.68 -9.27 -10.74
CA GLN A 162 29.14 -10.66 -10.57
C GLN A 162 28.12 -11.50 -9.80
N ALA A 163 27.60 -10.99 -8.69
CA ALA A 163 26.60 -11.68 -7.88
C ALA A 163 25.27 -11.83 -8.64
N LEU A 164 24.80 -10.77 -9.32
CA LEU A 164 23.63 -10.80 -10.18
C LEU A 164 23.74 -11.87 -11.26
N LEU A 165 24.90 -11.98 -11.92
CA LEU A 165 25.14 -13.03 -12.92
C LEU A 165 24.99 -14.44 -12.33
N GLY A 166 25.43 -14.64 -11.08
CA GLY A 166 25.21 -15.87 -10.34
C GLY A 166 23.73 -16.18 -10.12
N VAL A 167 22.94 -15.18 -9.71
CA VAL A 167 21.48 -15.31 -9.52
C VAL A 167 20.75 -15.59 -10.84
N LEU A 168 21.13 -14.93 -11.93
CA LEU A 168 20.50 -15.09 -13.24
C LEU A 168 20.79 -16.46 -13.86
N ARG A 169 22.01 -17.00 -13.67
CA ARG A 169 22.44 -18.29 -14.22
C ARG A 169 21.93 -19.49 -13.44
N ALA A 170 21.43 -19.31 -12.21
CA ALA A 170 20.91 -20.40 -11.41
C ALA A 170 19.64 -21.00 -12.07
N PRO A 171 19.65 -22.29 -12.47
CA PRO A 171 18.56 -22.90 -13.23
C PRO A 171 17.33 -23.23 -12.35
N HIS A 172 17.52 -23.49 -11.06
CA HIS A 172 16.45 -23.73 -10.09
C HIS A 172 16.84 -23.12 -8.73
N GLY A 173 15.98 -22.25 -8.19
CA GLY A 173 16.29 -21.47 -7.00
C GLY A 173 17.34 -20.37 -7.22
N THR A 174 17.47 -19.48 -6.26
CA THR A 174 18.48 -18.42 -6.23
C THR A 174 19.71 -18.90 -5.47
N SER A 175 20.92 -18.59 -5.96
CA SER A 175 22.16 -18.89 -5.23
C SER A 175 22.22 -18.05 -3.96
N ASP A 176 22.05 -18.67 -2.79
CA ASP A 176 22.03 -17.98 -1.50
C ASP A 176 23.28 -17.10 -1.29
N GLY A 177 24.47 -17.63 -1.60
CA GLY A 177 25.71 -16.85 -1.48
C GLY A 177 25.77 -15.65 -2.44
N ALA A 178 25.12 -15.73 -3.61
CA ALA A 178 25.02 -14.58 -4.52
C ALA A 178 24.01 -13.54 -4.01
N LEU A 179 22.92 -13.98 -3.38
CA LEU A 179 21.97 -13.08 -2.73
C LEU A 179 22.56 -12.41 -1.49
N ASP A 180 23.36 -13.13 -0.69
CA ASP A 180 24.09 -12.57 0.46
C ASP A 180 25.06 -11.46 0.02
N GLU A 181 25.76 -11.68 -1.09
CA GLU A 181 26.67 -10.71 -1.68
C GLU A 181 25.93 -9.47 -2.23
N LEU A 182 24.74 -9.66 -2.81
CA LEU A 182 23.87 -8.56 -3.24
C LEU A 182 23.36 -7.76 -2.05
N ASP A 183 22.87 -8.41 -0.99
CA ASP A 183 22.41 -7.73 0.24
C ASP A 183 23.54 -6.94 0.91
N THR A 184 24.72 -7.55 1.00
CA THR A 184 25.93 -6.89 1.50
C THR A 184 26.27 -5.65 0.68
N THR A 185 26.17 -5.74 -0.65
CA THR A 185 26.47 -4.62 -1.55
C THR A 185 25.43 -3.50 -1.43
N LEU A 186 24.14 -3.82 -1.38
CA LEU A 186 23.07 -2.83 -1.17
C LEU A 186 23.21 -2.14 0.19
N THR A 187 23.49 -2.90 1.24
CA THR A 187 23.75 -2.36 2.58
C THR A 187 24.97 -1.43 2.59
N ALA A 188 26.04 -1.79 1.87
CA ALA A 188 27.22 -0.93 1.75
C ALA A 188 26.95 0.34 0.92
N LEU A 189 26.02 0.32 -0.03
CA LEU A 189 25.61 1.48 -0.81
C LEU A 189 24.77 2.46 0.00
N ALA A 190 24.02 1.97 0.98
CA ALA A 190 23.16 2.75 1.86
C ALA A 190 23.90 3.73 2.77
N ASP A 191 23.18 4.79 3.11
CA ASP A 191 23.51 5.83 4.10
C ASP A 191 22.40 5.88 5.16
N ASP A 192 22.69 6.44 6.32
CA ASP A 192 21.73 6.66 7.41
C ASP A 192 20.74 7.81 7.09
N ALA A 193 20.91 8.47 5.95
CA ALA A 193 19.97 9.49 5.48
C ALA A 193 18.54 8.93 5.38
N PRO A 194 17.52 9.71 5.80
CA PRO A 194 16.13 9.35 5.57
C PRO A 194 15.86 9.32 4.06
N TYR A 195 14.98 8.44 3.61
CA TYR A 195 14.65 8.30 2.18
C TYR A 195 15.83 7.89 1.28
N ASP A 196 16.89 7.31 1.82
CA ASP A 196 17.94 6.70 0.99
C ASP A 196 17.37 5.52 0.20
N PHE A 197 17.55 5.54 -1.13
CA PHE A 197 17.00 4.49 -1.99
C PHE A 197 17.64 3.13 -1.71
N TRP A 198 18.92 3.08 -1.35
CA TRP A 198 19.60 1.80 -1.12
C TRP A 198 19.13 1.12 0.16
N ARG A 199 18.72 1.88 1.18
CA ARG A 199 17.98 1.34 2.34
C ARG A 199 16.66 0.68 1.92
N LEU A 200 15.87 1.35 1.08
CA LEU A 200 14.64 0.78 0.53
C LEU A 200 14.90 -0.49 -0.32
N ALA A 201 15.92 -0.44 -1.18
CA ALA A 201 16.27 -1.57 -2.04
C ALA A 201 16.76 -2.79 -1.25
N ALA A 202 17.57 -2.58 -0.19
CA ALA A 202 18.02 -3.64 0.70
C ALA A 202 16.84 -4.28 1.45
N ALA A 203 15.92 -3.46 1.99
CA ALA A 203 14.70 -3.94 2.62
C ALA A 203 13.85 -4.78 1.65
N CYS A 204 13.64 -4.29 0.42
CA CYS A 204 12.91 -5.01 -0.61
C CYS A 204 13.58 -6.33 -1.02
N LEU A 205 14.91 -6.37 -1.14
CA LEU A 205 15.64 -7.61 -1.44
C LEU A 205 15.38 -8.68 -0.38
N ARG A 206 15.46 -8.31 0.91
CA ARG A 206 15.23 -9.23 2.03
C ARG A 206 13.82 -9.80 2.02
N ALA A 207 12.82 -8.94 1.81
CA ALA A 207 11.43 -9.36 1.71
C ALA A 207 11.20 -10.32 0.53
N LEU A 208 11.64 -9.95 -0.69
CA LEU A 208 11.48 -10.77 -1.89
C LEU A 208 12.23 -12.12 -1.80
N ARG A 209 13.37 -12.15 -1.10
CA ARG A 209 14.10 -13.39 -0.81
C ARG A 209 13.30 -14.29 0.13
N ALA A 210 12.76 -13.73 1.21
CA ALA A 210 12.01 -14.49 2.21
C ALA A 210 10.76 -15.14 1.60
N SER A 211 10.06 -14.46 0.69
CA SER A 211 8.86 -14.98 0.01
C SER A 211 9.15 -15.72 -1.31
N ALA A 212 10.43 -15.88 -1.70
CA ALA A 212 10.84 -16.46 -2.98
C ALA A 212 10.10 -15.85 -4.20
N ALA A 213 9.92 -14.53 -4.18
CA ALA A 213 9.06 -13.82 -5.09
C ALA A 213 9.56 -13.86 -6.55
N PRO A 214 8.68 -14.07 -7.56
CA PRO A 214 9.06 -14.17 -8.96
C PRO A 214 9.64 -12.85 -9.51
N GLU A 215 9.35 -11.71 -8.90
CA GLU A 215 9.85 -10.40 -9.30
C GLU A 215 11.34 -10.18 -8.98
N LEU A 216 11.94 -11.01 -8.13
CA LEU A 216 13.29 -10.81 -7.60
C LEU A 216 14.36 -10.59 -8.69
N LYS A 217 14.39 -11.43 -9.73
CA LYS A 217 15.36 -11.29 -10.82
C LYS A 217 15.18 -9.96 -11.60
N ARG A 218 13.93 -9.55 -11.83
CA ARG A 218 13.60 -8.29 -12.53
C ARG A 218 13.99 -7.08 -11.67
N PHE A 219 13.65 -7.11 -10.39
CA PHE A 219 14.01 -6.09 -9.42
C PHE A 219 15.53 -5.88 -9.39
N LEU A 220 16.30 -6.96 -9.20
CA LEU A 220 17.76 -6.89 -9.14
C LEU A 220 18.39 -6.34 -10.43
N ALA A 221 17.85 -6.70 -11.60
CA ALA A 221 18.31 -6.19 -12.88
C ALA A 221 18.07 -4.68 -13.02
N ARG A 222 16.90 -4.17 -12.59
CA ARG A 222 16.60 -2.73 -12.61
C ARG A 222 17.43 -1.94 -11.61
N THR A 223 17.67 -2.51 -10.44
CA THR A 223 18.54 -1.94 -9.42
C THR A 223 19.99 -1.85 -9.92
N ASN A 224 20.45 -2.80 -10.76
CA ASN A 224 21.76 -2.69 -11.44
C ASN A 224 21.84 -1.49 -12.40
N LEU A 225 20.76 -1.23 -13.16
CA LEU A 225 20.71 -0.07 -14.06
C LEU A 225 20.83 1.22 -13.26
N LEU A 226 20.11 1.34 -12.14
CA LEU A 226 20.25 2.48 -11.25
C LEU A 226 21.67 2.62 -10.68
N LEU A 227 22.30 1.52 -10.26
CA LEU A 227 23.67 1.54 -9.76
C LEU A 227 24.64 2.10 -10.80
N GLY A 228 24.46 1.74 -12.08
CA GLY A 228 25.22 2.29 -13.19
C GLY A 228 25.08 3.81 -13.33
N GLU A 229 23.85 4.32 -13.26
CA GLU A 229 23.56 5.76 -13.32
C GLU A 229 24.03 6.50 -12.06
N HIS A 230 23.95 5.86 -10.90
CA HIS A 230 24.43 6.40 -9.62
C HIS A 230 25.96 6.56 -9.63
N ALA A 231 26.67 5.56 -10.16
CA ALA A 231 28.12 5.63 -10.38
C ALA A 231 28.51 6.75 -11.35
N GLN A 232 27.60 7.18 -12.24
CA GLN A 232 27.78 8.32 -13.15
C GLN A 232 27.37 9.66 -12.53
N GLY A 233 27.01 9.69 -11.24
CA GLY A 233 26.73 10.90 -10.50
C GLY A 233 25.25 11.24 -10.29
N ARG A 234 24.31 10.36 -10.65
CA ARG A 234 22.88 10.53 -10.31
C ARG A 234 22.71 10.70 -8.79
N ARG A 235 21.80 11.59 -8.37
CA ARG A 235 21.56 11.93 -6.95
C ARG A 235 20.14 11.63 -6.44
N SER A 236 19.24 11.21 -7.32
CA SER A 236 17.88 10.81 -6.99
C SER A 236 17.46 9.58 -7.79
N ALA A 237 16.75 8.67 -7.13
CA ALA A 237 16.19 7.51 -7.80
C ALA A 237 14.99 7.92 -8.68
N PRO A 238 14.78 7.27 -9.84
CA PRO A 238 13.59 7.49 -10.66
C PRO A 238 12.31 7.25 -9.85
N PRO A 239 11.31 8.16 -9.86
CA PRO A 239 10.09 8.01 -9.07
C PRO A 239 9.35 6.68 -9.30
N ALA A 240 9.27 6.24 -10.56
CA ALA A 240 8.65 4.95 -10.91
C ALA A 240 9.37 3.76 -10.26
N LEU A 241 10.70 3.79 -10.15
CA LEU A 241 11.45 2.73 -9.49
C LEU A 241 11.26 2.76 -7.97
N VAL A 242 11.18 3.94 -7.36
CA VAL A 242 10.88 4.09 -5.92
C VAL A 242 9.50 3.49 -5.61
N ARG A 243 8.48 3.90 -6.36
CA ARG A 243 7.10 3.42 -6.19
C ARG A 243 7.00 1.92 -6.33
N GLU A 244 7.60 1.36 -7.38
CA GLU A 244 7.59 -0.09 -7.59
C GLU A 244 8.33 -0.84 -6.48
N THR A 245 9.48 -0.36 -6.03
CA THR A 245 10.24 -0.99 -4.94
C THR A 245 9.45 -0.95 -3.63
N ALA A 246 8.81 0.19 -3.32
CA ALA A 246 7.95 0.33 -2.14
C ALA A 246 6.72 -0.59 -2.23
N ALA A 247 6.09 -0.70 -3.40
CA ALA A 247 4.96 -1.61 -3.60
C ALA A 247 5.35 -3.09 -3.40
N LEU A 248 6.51 -3.49 -3.93
CA LEU A 248 7.04 -4.85 -3.77
C LEU A 248 7.38 -5.16 -2.31
N LEU A 249 8.00 -4.23 -1.60
CA LEU A 249 8.26 -4.38 -0.17
C LEU A 249 6.95 -4.48 0.62
N TRP A 250 5.99 -3.60 0.37
CA TRP A 250 4.75 -3.51 1.13
C TRP A 250 3.82 -4.70 0.91
N ARG A 251 3.79 -5.29 -0.29
CA ARG A 251 2.86 -6.35 -0.68
C ARG A 251 2.69 -7.43 0.37
N ASP A 252 3.80 -8.01 0.83
CA ASP A 252 3.76 -9.17 1.73
C ASP A 252 3.35 -8.73 3.15
N PHE A 253 3.83 -7.58 3.63
CA PHE A 253 3.44 -7.04 4.93
C PHE A 253 1.98 -6.53 4.97
N ALA A 254 1.46 -6.06 3.85
CA ALA A 254 0.08 -5.61 3.74
C ALA A 254 -0.89 -6.79 3.84
N LEU A 255 -0.53 -7.91 3.22
CA LEU A 255 -1.33 -9.14 3.27
C LEU A 255 -1.15 -9.84 4.61
N PHE A 256 0.09 -10.19 4.95
CA PHE A 256 0.39 -11.13 6.03
C PHE A 256 0.73 -10.49 7.38
N GLY A 257 0.75 -9.16 7.43
CA GLY A 257 1.22 -8.41 8.58
C GLY A 257 2.74 -8.50 8.78
N ALA A 258 3.20 -7.85 9.84
CA ALA A 258 4.60 -7.82 10.27
C ALA A 258 4.78 -8.49 11.64
N ALA A 259 5.87 -9.23 11.80
CA ALA A 259 6.30 -9.80 13.07
C ALA A 259 7.26 -8.85 13.82
N ALA A 260 7.60 -9.18 15.07
CA ALA A 260 8.44 -8.33 15.92
C ALA A 260 9.87 -8.17 15.35
N GLU A 261 10.37 -9.16 14.62
CA GLU A 261 11.66 -9.11 13.92
C GLU A 261 11.67 -8.16 12.71
N ASP A 262 10.50 -7.79 12.16
CA ASP A 262 10.38 -6.99 10.95
C ASP A 262 10.44 -5.48 11.20
N VAL A 263 10.67 -5.04 12.45
CA VAL A 263 10.65 -3.63 12.86
C VAL A 263 11.47 -2.73 11.95
N ALA A 264 12.65 -3.16 11.52
CA ALA A 264 13.49 -2.38 10.61
C ALA A 264 12.88 -2.21 9.21
N LEU A 265 12.17 -3.23 8.71
CA LEU A 265 11.49 -3.19 7.41
C LEU A 265 10.23 -2.33 7.47
N VAL A 266 9.47 -2.44 8.56
CA VAL A 266 8.29 -1.62 8.82
C VAL A 266 8.67 -0.15 9.00
N ASP A 267 9.80 0.14 9.64
CA ASP A 267 10.30 1.50 9.78
C ASP A 267 10.60 2.15 8.41
N VAL A 268 11.17 1.38 7.47
CA VAL A 268 11.34 1.81 6.08
C VAL A 268 9.99 2.04 5.40
N LEU A 269 9.00 1.15 5.57
CA LEU A 269 7.65 1.35 5.01
C LEU A 269 6.96 2.61 5.55
N HIS A 270 7.08 2.87 6.85
CA HIS A 270 6.58 4.08 7.48
C HIS A 270 7.28 5.34 6.98
N ASP A 271 8.57 5.29 6.63
CA ASP A 271 9.22 6.41 5.94
C ASP A 271 8.47 6.74 4.65
N TYR A 272 7.99 5.74 3.90
CA TYR A 272 7.24 5.91 2.65
C TYR A 272 5.71 6.02 2.80
N GLY A 273 5.18 6.17 4.02
CA GLY A 273 3.74 6.34 4.25
C GLY A 273 2.91 5.08 4.01
N LEU A 274 3.53 3.91 4.17
CA LEU A 274 2.89 2.60 4.02
C LEU A 274 2.75 1.95 5.39
N THR A 275 1.51 1.68 5.78
CA THR A 275 1.17 1.07 7.07
C THR A 275 1.04 -0.44 6.94
N VAL A 276 1.35 -1.14 8.01
CA VAL A 276 1.22 -2.59 8.13
C VAL A 276 0.45 -2.92 9.41
N ASP A 277 -0.12 -4.11 9.45
CA ASP A 277 -0.70 -4.61 10.69
C ASP A 277 0.34 -5.46 11.38
N TRP A 278 0.41 -5.35 12.70
CA TRP A 278 1.30 -6.16 13.51
C TRP A 278 0.59 -7.45 13.90
N HIS A 279 1.12 -8.58 13.48
CA HIS A 279 0.51 -9.89 13.70
C HIS A 279 1.57 -10.91 14.13
N VAL A 280 1.16 -11.87 14.96
CA VAL A 280 1.98 -13.05 15.29
C VAL A 280 2.08 -14.02 14.10
N ALA A 281 1.21 -13.86 13.10
CA ALA A 281 1.05 -14.76 11.97
C ALA A 281 1.97 -14.41 10.78
N GLY A 282 3.29 -14.42 10.96
CA GLY A 282 4.27 -14.11 9.89
C GLY A 282 4.39 -15.12 8.73
N THR A 283 3.40 -15.99 8.49
CA THR A 283 3.42 -17.00 7.40
C THR A 283 2.05 -17.18 6.74
N PRO A 284 1.98 -17.60 5.46
CA PRO A 284 0.71 -17.91 4.79
C PRO A 284 -0.13 -19.00 5.49
N ALA A 285 0.51 -19.91 6.23
CA ALA A 285 -0.19 -20.95 6.97
C ALA A 285 -0.83 -20.41 8.27
N SER A 286 -0.14 -19.50 8.96
CA SER A 286 -0.71 -18.80 10.12
C SER A 286 -1.78 -17.78 9.72
N GLU A 287 -1.64 -17.16 8.56
CA GLU A 287 -2.68 -16.35 7.92
C GLU A 287 -3.94 -17.18 7.69
N ALA A 288 -3.84 -18.34 7.02
CA ALA A 288 -5.00 -19.17 6.72
C ALA A 288 -5.74 -19.65 7.98
N LEU A 289 -5.00 -19.93 9.05
CA LEU A 289 -5.58 -20.27 10.36
C LEU A 289 -6.26 -19.06 11.00
N TRP A 290 -5.62 -17.89 10.94
CA TRP A 290 -6.16 -16.64 11.45
C TRP A 290 -7.40 -16.16 10.66
N GLU A 291 -7.41 -16.29 9.34
CA GLU A 291 -8.54 -16.03 8.47
C GLU A 291 -9.70 -16.99 8.76
N ALA A 292 -9.41 -18.26 9.04
CA ALA A 292 -10.44 -19.22 9.45
C ALA A 292 -11.04 -18.87 10.83
N ASP A 293 -10.21 -18.42 11.78
CA ASP A 293 -10.67 -17.96 13.10
C ASP A 293 -11.47 -16.66 13.02
N ALA A 294 -11.02 -15.71 12.21
CA ALA A 294 -11.75 -14.48 11.97
C ALA A 294 -13.02 -14.71 11.14
N ALA A 295 -13.07 -15.71 10.24
CA ALA A 295 -14.29 -16.15 9.53
C ALA A 295 -15.33 -16.62 10.51
N ARG A 296 -14.92 -17.40 11.51
CA ARG A 296 -15.79 -17.81 12.60
C ARG A 296 -16.24 -16.61 13.45
N ALA A 297 -15.30 -15.76 13.88
CA ALA A 297 -15.61 -14.61 14.72
C ALA A 297 -16.52 -13.57 14.03
N GLU A 298 -16.34 -13.33 12.73
CA GLU A 298 -17.23 -12.47 11.93
C GLU A 298 -18.60 -13.12 11.77
N HIS A 299 -18.68 -14.42 11.45
CA HIS A 299 -19.97 -15.11 11.35
C HIS A 299 -20.76 -15.03 12.67
N ASP A 300 -20.07 -15.18 13.80
CA ASP A 300 -20.65 -15.06 15.13
C ASP A 300 -21.03 -13.59 15.47
N ALA A 301 -20.24 -12.61 15.02
CA ALA A 301 -20.50 -11.19 15.24
C ALA A 301 -21.61 -10.62 14.33
N VAL A 302 -21.68 -11.04 13.07
CA VAL A 302 -22.73 -10.65 12.10
C VAL A 302 -24.09 -11.23 12.51
N ALA A 303 -24.10 -12.40 13.17
CA ALA A 303 -25.33 -12.99 13.70
C ALA A 303 -25.90 -12.25 14.93
N ALA A 304 -25.11 -11.40 15.61
CA ALA A 304 -25.47 -10.82 16.91
C ALA A 304 -25.34 -9.29 17.03
N ALA A 305 -24.53 -8.62 16.21
CA ALA A 305 -24.21 -7.20 16.34
C ALA A 305 -24.90 -6.33 15.26
N PRO A 306 -25.47 -5.16 15.61
CA PRO A 306 -26.04 -4.24 14.64
C PRO A 306 -24.96 -3.68 13.70
N THR A 307 -25.31 -3.45 12.44
CA THR A 307 -24.47 -2.70 11.48
C THR A 307 -24.84 -1.22 11.49
N ARG A 308 -23.89 -0.35 11.12
CA ARG A 308 -24.10 1.10 10.98
C ARG A 308 -23.73 1.55 9.58
N MET A 309 -24.50 2.46 9.00
CA MET A 309 -24.18 3.03 7.69
C MET A 309 -23.39 4.33 7.85
N LEU A 310 -22.24 4.42 7.19
CA LEU A 310 -21.41 5.61 7.08
C LEU A 310 -21.30 5.99 5.59
N GLY A 311 -22.36 6.60 5.07
CA GLY A 311 -22.48 6.87 3.63
C GLY A 311 -22.70 5.57 2.85
N VAL A 312 -21.81 5.28 1.90
CA VAL A 312 -21.84 4.04 1.10
C VAL A 312 -21.24 2.83 1.82
N VAL A 313 -20.51 3.05 2.92
CA VAL A 313 -19.87 1.97 3.69
C VAL A 313 -20.79 1.53 4.83
N THR A 314 -21.01 0.23 4.96
CA THR A 314 -21.75 -0.39 6.07
C THR A 314 -20.76 -1.06 7.00
N VAL A 315 -20.76 -0.68 8.28
CA VAL A 315 -19.74 -1.13 9.24
C VAL A 315 -20.31 -1.97 10.38
N ASN A 316 -19.49 -2.90 10.90
CA ASN A 316 -19.80 -3.65 12.11
C ASN A 316 -19.70 -2.74 13.35
N ALA A 317 -20.67 -2.80 14.28
CA ALA A 317 -20.66 -1.95 15.47
C ALA A 317 -19.44 -2.14 16.37
N HIS A 318 -18.90 -3.36 16.53
CA HIS A 318 -17.72 -3.58 17.37
C HIS A 318 -16.47 -2.97 16.74
N ALA A 319 -16.21 -3.26 15.46
CA ALA A 319 -15.11 -2.67 14.71
C ALA A 319 -15.19 -1.13 14.67
N TYR A 320 -16.41 -0.59 14.61
CA TYR A 320 -16.66 0.83 14.70
C TYR A 320 -16.26 1.42 16.07
N GLU A 321 -16.65 0.79 17.18
CA GLU A 321 -16.26 1.26 18.51
C GLU A 321 -14.74 1.14 18.76
N ASP A 322 -14.09 0.07 18.30
CA ASP A 322 -12.63 -0.10 18.37
C ASP A 322 -11.90 1.00 17.58
N PHE A 323 -12.43 1.35 16.40
CA PHE A 323 -11.95 2.48 15.62
C PHE A 323 -12.11 3.80 16.39
N LEU A 324 -13.26 4.04 17.05
CA LEU A 324 -13.46 5.27 17.82
C LEU A 324 -12.49 5.40 18.98
N GLN A 325 -12.21 4.31 19.70
CA GLN A 325 -11.21 4.30 20.77
C GLN A 325 -9.81 4.62 20.24
N THR A 326 -9.43 4.02 19.10
CA THR A 326 -8.14 4.28 18.44
C THR A 326 -8.03 5.73 17.96
N ALA A 327 -9.11 6.26 17.38
CA ALA A 327 -9.18 7.63 16.92
C ALA A 327 -9.05 8.61 18.09
N ASP A 328 -9.84 8.44 19.15
CA ASP A 328 -9.82 9.29 20.35
C ASP A 328 -8.45 9.32 21.01
N ALA A 329 -7.83 8.16 21.21
CA ALA A 329 -6.47 8.04 21.77
C ALA A 329 -5.40 8.75 20.90
N SER A 330 -5.64 8.92 19.61
CA SER A 330 -4.71 9.54 18.67
C SER A 330 -4.93 11.05 18.51
N MET A 331 -6.10 11.59 18.90
CA MET A 331 -6.50 12.98 18.65
C MET A 331 -5.53 14.01 19.24
N ALA A 332 -5.00 13.76 20.45
CA ALA A 332 -4.13 14.71 21.13
C ALA A 332 -2.79 14.91 20.38
N ASP A 333 -2.20 13.81 19.91
CA ASP A 333 -0.96 13.84 19.12
C ASP A 333 -1.18 14.44 17.71
N LEU A 334 -2.38 14.27 17.13
CA LEU A 334 -2.72 14.82 15.81
C LEU A 334 -3.03 16.33 15.83
N ALA A 335 -3.42 16.86 17.00
CA ALA A 335 -3.80 18.27 17.16
C ALA A 335 -2.61 19.24 17.32
N ILE A 336 -1.38 18.73 17.32
CA ILE A 336 -0.17 19.53 17.46
C ILE A 336 0.01 20.45 16.23
N ASP A 337 0.38 21.71 16.47
CA ASP A 337 0.71 22.66 15.40
C ASP A 337 2.02 22.23 14.68
N PRO A 338 1.96 21.92 13.36
CA PRO A 338 3.14 21.57 12.58
C PRO A 338 4.26 22.61 12.61
N ALA A 339 3.94 23.90 12.77
CA ALA A 339 4.93 24.96 12.80
C ALA A 339 5.73 25.01 14.11
N ALA A 340 5.18 24.44 15.19
CA ALA A 340 5.75 24.49 16.54
C ALA A 340 6.26 23.12 17.05
N ALA A 341 6.00 22.04 16.31
CA ALA A 341 6.37 20.69 16.70
C ALA A 341 7.89 20.46 16.64
N ASP A 342 8.46 19.89 17.71
CA ASP A 342 9.79 19.31 17.66
C ASP A 342 9.80 17.92 16.99
N ALA A 343 10.99 17.36 16.78
CA ALA A 343 11.12 16.05 16.13
C ALA A 343 10.40 14.94 16.90
N GLY A 344 10.42 14.95 18.24
CA GLY A 344 9.77 13.93 19.06
C GLY A 344 8.24 14.01 19.00
N ALA A 345 7.69 15.23 18.96
CA ALA A 345 6.28 15.47 18.73
C ALA A 345 5.86 15.02 17.33
N ALA A 346 6.67 15.31 16.31
CA ALA A 346 6.43 14.85 14.94
C ALA A 346 6.45 13.31 14.84
N TRP A 347 7.35 12.62 15.56
CA TRP A 347 7.36 11.16 15.65
C TRP A 347 6.06 10.59 16.24
N ARG A 348 5.57 11.17 17.34
CA ARG A 348 4.30 10.73 17.96
C ARG A 348 3.10 11.02 17.05
N ALA A 349 3.04 12.19 16.44
CA ALA A 349 1.98 12.57 15.51
C ALA A 349 1.96 11.67 14.26
N SER A 350 3.13 11.29 13.74
CA SER A 350 3.26 10.32 12.65
C SER A 350 2.71 8.95 13.04
N ALA A 351 3.11 8.43 14.20
CA ALA A 351 2.61 7.15 14.70
C ALA A 351 1.10 7.18 14.96
N ALA A 352 0.57 8.26 15.53
CA ALA A 352 -0.86 8.46 15.73
C ALA A 352 -1.63 8.46 14.41
N ALA A 353 -1.10 9.14 13.39
CA ALA A 353 -1.73 9.19 12.07
C ALA A 353 -1.75 7.81 11.41
N TYR A 354 -0.65 7.04 11.49
CA TYR A 354 -0.60 5.68 10.96
C TYR A 354 -1.50 4.70 11.72
N ARG A 355 -1.66 4.84 13.05
CA ARG A 355 -2.67 4.06 13.79
C ARG A 355 -4.09 4.35 13.31
N VAL A 356 -4.44 5.62 13.13
CA VAL A 356 -5.74 6.02 12.58
C VAL A 356 -5.92 5.51 11.16
N GLY A 357 -4.90 5.61 10.31
CA GLY A 357 -4.95 5.12 8.92
C GLY A 357 -5.17 3.62 8.85
N THR A 358 -4.46 2.88 9.69
CA THR A 358 -4.59 1.42 9.82
C THR A 358 -5.99 1.03 10.30
N ALA A 359 -6.50 1.67 11.35
CA ALA A 359 -7.85 1.40 11.87
C ALA A 359 -8.94 1.80 10.86
N ALA A 360 -8.79 2.93 10.16
CA ALA A 360 -9.70 3.34 9.09
C ALA A 360 -9.68 2.34 7.92
N CYS A 361 -8.50 1.81 7.58
CA CYS A 361 -8.35 0.78 6.55
C CYS A 361 -9.08 -0.51 6.94
N ALA A 362 -8.92 -0.96 8.19
CA ALA A 362 -9.60 -2.14 8.72
C ALA A 362 -11.13 -1.99 8.80
N LEU A 363 -11.61 -0.76 9.02
CA LEU A 363 -13.04 -0.41 9.02
C LEU A 363 -13.62 -0.22 7.60
N GLY A 364 -12.79 -0.20 6.56
CA GLY A 364 -13.23 0.04 5.18
C GLY A 364 -13.41 1.51 4.79
N LEU A 365 -12.91 2.46 5.59
CA LEU A 365 -12.98 3.90 5.33
C LEU A 365 -11.79 4.38 4.49
N GLY A 366 -11.77 4.01 3.20
CA GLY A 366 -10.61 4.17 2.32
C GLY A 366 -10.08 5.60 2.19
N HIS A 367 -10.96 6.60 2.08
CA HIS A 367 -10.55 8.02 2.01
C HIS A 367 -9.90 8.52 3.30
N ALA A 368 -10.44 8.10 4.46
CA ALA A 368 -9.89 8.45 5.75
C ALA A 368 -8.53 7.78 5.96
N ALA A 369 -8.40 6.51 5.59
CA ALA A 369 -7.13 5.78 5.61
C ALA A 369 -6.07 6.49 4.75
N LEU A 370 -6.41 6.84 3.51
CA LEU A 370 -5.47 7.48 2.59
C LEU A 370 -5.00 8.86 3.09
N LEU A 371 -5.91 9.68 3.62
CA LEU A 371 -5.55 10.97 4.19
C LEU A 371 -4.67 10.80 5.44
N ALA A 372 -5.02 9.88 6.34
CA ALA A 372 -4.26 9.61 7.55
C ALA A 372 -2.84 9.11 7.25
N ASP A 373 -2.67 8.21 6.27
CA ASP A 373 -1.36 7.73 5.83
C ASP A 373 -0.53 8.88 5.21
N THR A 374 -1.16 9.71 4.38
CA THR A 374 -0.49 10.89 3.78
C THR A 374 -0.10 11.93 4.84
N PHE A 375 -0.94 12.11 5.87
CA PHE A 375 -0.68 12.98 7.01
C PHE A 375 0.45 12.44 7.90
N GLY A 376 0.46 11.13 8.15
CA GLY A 376 1.52 10.46 8.89
C GLY A 376 2.87 10.58 8.19
N LEU A 377 2.88 10.51 6.86
CA LEU A 377 4.08 10.73 6.03
C LEU A 377 4.58 12.18 6.13
N ALA A 378 3.69 13.18 6.15
CA ALA A 378 4.09 14.57 6.37
C ALA A 378 4.75 14.78 7.73
N TRP A 379 4.19 14.19 8.79
CA TRP A 379 4.80 14.20 10.11
C TRP A 379 6.12 13.44 10.17
N ARG A 380 6.21 12.31 9.46
CA ARG A 380 7.43 11.51 9.36
C ARG A 380 8.58 12.31 8.75
N ARG A 381 8.30 13.06 7.67
CA ARG A 381 9.28 13.97 7.07
C ARG A 381 9.69 15.07 8.05
N ALA A 382 8.74 15.67 8.76
CA ALA A 382 9.04 16.68 9.78
C ALA A 382 9.93 16.12 10.89
N ALA A 383 9.67 14.89 11.34
CA ALA A 383 10.47 14.20 12.35
C ALA A 383 11.91 13.95 11.90
N HIS A 384 12.11 13.69 10.60
CA HIS A 384 13.41 13.58 9.95
C HIS A 384 14.06 14.93 9.58
N GLY A 385 13.39 16.06 9.86
CA GLY A 385 13.87 17.39 9.49
C GLY A 385 13.84 17.68 7.99
N VAL A 386 13.04 16.92 7.22
CA VAL A 386 12.90 17.08 5.77
C VAL A 386 11.70 17.98 5.47
N PRO A 387 11.90 19.19 4.89
CA PRO A 387 10.81 20.11 4.66
C PRO A 387 9.83 19.60 3.59
N LEU A 388 8.58 20.07 3.70
CA LEU A 388 7.56 19.97 2.66
C LEU A 388 7.81 21.02 1.57
N ALA A 389 7.41 20.73 0.33
CA ALA A 389 7.54 21.68 -0.77
C ALA A 389 6.51 22.81 -0.69
N GLY A 390 6.88 24.01 -1.13
CA GLY A 390 5.96 25.15 -1.35
C GLY A 390 5.05 25.46 -0.15
N GLY A 391 3.74 25.64 -0.42
CA GLY A 391 2.70 25.86 0.59
C GLY A 391 2.37 24.64 1.47
N GLY A 392 3.31 23.70 1.62
CA GLY A 392 3.11 22.42 2.29
C GLY A 392 2.62 22.52 3.73
N LEU A 393 3.05 23.53 4.50
CA LEU A 393 2.54 23.76 5.86
C LEU A 393 1.04 24.09 5.88
N VAL A 394 0.55 24.83 4.88
CA VAL A 394 -0.89 25.15 4.75
C VAL A 394 -1.67 23.89 4.37
N ALA A 395 -1.15 23.09 3.42
CA ALA A 395 -1.75 21.81 3.07
C ALA A 395 -1.76 20.83 4.27
N HIS A 396 -0.70 20.84 5.07
CA HIS A 396 -0.56 20.03 6.27
C HIS A 396 -1.59 20.43 7.35
N GLY A 397 -1.75 21.73 7.62
CA GLY A 397 -2.79 22.25 8.52
C GLY A 397 -4.21 21.90 8.03
N ARG A 398 -4.49 22.09 6.73
CA ARG A 398 -5.79 21.72 6.14
C ARG A 398 -6.06 20.22 6.26
N ALA A 399 -5.06 19.37 6.04
CA ALA A 399 -5.20 17.93 6.19
C ALA A 399 -5.51 17.54 7.65
N SER A 400 -4.87 18.20 8.63
CA SER A 400 -5.18 18.01 10.06
C SER A 400 -6.64 18.35 10.37
N ASP A 401 -7.10 19.53 9.94
CA ASP A 401 -8.49 19.97 10.17
C ASP A 401 -9.52 19.06 9.50
N MET A 402 -9.25 18.64 8.26
CA MET A 402 -10.12 17.73 7.51
C MET A 402 -10.18 16.34 8.12
N LEU A 403 -9.04 15.77 8.52
CA LEU A 403 -8.99 14.47 9.18
C LEU A 403 -9.74 14.52 10.51
N ARG A 404 -9.48 15.53 11.34
CA ARG A 404 -10.19 15.74 12.61
C ARG A 404 -11.70 15.89 12.39
N GLY A 405 -12.11 16.69 11.42
CA GLY A 405 -13.51 16.88 11.07
C GLY A 405 -14.18 15.59 10.59
N ALA A 406 -13.46 14.76 9.83
CA ALA A 406 -13.93 13.45 9.41
C ALA A 406 -14.09 12.50 10.61
N LEU A 407 -13.11 12.42 11.51
CA LEU A 407 -13.18 11.59 12.72
C LEU A 407 -14.38 11.96 13.60
N LEU A 408 -14.64 13.25 13.81
CA LEU A 408 -15.80 13.73 14.57
C LEU A 408 -17.14 13.38 13.90
N LYS A 409 -17.22 13.48 12.56
CA LYS A 409 -18.42 13.06 11.81
C LYS A 409 -18.64 11.56 11.90
N ILE A 410 -17.58 10.77 11.73
CA ILE A 410 -17.63 9.32 11.86
C ILE A 410 -18.14 8.97 13.26
N ALA A 411 -17.58 9.56 14.32
CA ALA A 411 -18.02 9.37 15.71
C ALA A 411 -19.50 9.70 15.94
N ALA A 412 -20.04 10.69 15.22
CA ALA A 412 -21.45 11.05 15.23
C ALA A 412 -22.35 10.12 14.38
N GLY A 413 -21.81 9.07 13.76
CA GLY A 413 -22.53 8.18 12.85
C GLY A 413 -22.87 8.83 11.50
N VAL A 414 -22.13 9.87 11.11
CA VAL A 414 -22.34 10.62 9.87
C VAL A 414 -21.25 10.26 8.87
N ALA A 415 -21.63 10.16 7.59
CA ALA A 415 -20.68 9.93 6.50
C ALA A 415 -19.52 10.95 6.54
N PRO A 416 -18.25 10.50 6.44
CA PRO A 416 -17.13 11.41 6.32
C PRO A 416 -17.25 12.23 5.03
N PRO A 417 -16.71 13.46 4.99
CA PRO A 417 -16.66 14.25 3.75
C PRO A 417 -15.70 13.62 2.74
N ASP A 418 -15.75 14.05 1.48
CA ASP A 418 -14.70 13.73 0.53
C ASP A 418 -13.36 14.34 0.98
N LEU A 419 -12.34 13.49 1.11
CA LEU A 419 -10.99 13.83 1.57
C LEU A 419 -9.97 13.88 0.43
N THR A 420 -10.38 13.59 -0.79
CA THR A 420 -9.51 13.44 -1.97
C THR A 420 -8.66 14.69 -2.20
N ALA A 421 -9.30 15.87 -2.28
CA ALA A 421 -8.60 17.13 -2.54
C ALA A 421 -7.58 17.49 -1.45
N ALA A 422 -7.85 17.15 -0.17
CA ALA A 422 -6.91 17.37 0.92
C ALA A 422 -5.71 16.42 0.83
N SER A 423 -5.96 15.15 0.51
CA SER A 423 -4.92 14.14 0.28
C SER A 423 -4.05 14.45 -0.95
N GLU A 424 -4.65 14.99 -2.01
CA GLU A 424 -3.93 15.46 -3.21
C GLU A 424 -3.05 16.66 -2.91
N ALA A 425 -3.60 17.71 -2.31
CA ALA A 425 -2.83 18.92 -1.98
C ALA A 425 -1.65 18.62 -1.04
N LEU A 426 -1.85 17.76 -0.03
CA LEU A 426 -0.75 17.33 0.83
C LEU A 426 0.23 16.41 0.09
N GLY A 427 -0.28 15.50 -0.74
CA GLY A 427 0.54 14.62 -1.57
C GLY A 427 1.47 15.36 -2.53
N GLU A 428 0.98 16.41 -3.19
CA GLU A 428 1.79 17.29 -4.04
C GLU A 428 2.94 17.92 -3.25
N ALA A 429 2.67 18.41 -2.03
CA ALA A 429 3.70 18.96 -1.15
C ALA A 429 4.74 17.92 -0.68
N LEU A 430 4.39 16.63 -0.74
CA LEU A 430 5.25 15.48 -0.42
C LEU A 430 6.05 14.97 -1.62
N GLY A 431 5.82 15.52 -2.82
CA GLY A 431 6.51 15.10 -4.05
C GLY A 431 5.75 14.06 -4.87
N ARG A 432 4.41 13.96 -4.71
CA ARG A 432 3.55 13.22 -5.65
C ARG A 432 3.66 13.88 -7.03
N THR A 433 4.38 13.24 -7.95
CA THR A 433 4.44 13.59 -9.38
C THR A 433 3.51 12.74 -10.20
#